data_AF-A0A364VA94-F1
#
_entry.id   AF-A0A364VA94-F1
#
_cell.length_a   1.000
_cell.length_b   1.000
_cell.length_c   1.000
_cell.angle_alpha   90.00
_cell.angle_beta   90.00
_cell.angle_gamma   90.00
#
_symmetry.space_group_name_H-M   'P 1'
#
loop_
_entity.id
_entity.type
_entity.pdbx_description
1 polymer ?
#
loop_
_entity_poly.entity_id
_entity_poly.type
_entity_poly.pdbx_seq_one_letter_code
_entity_poly.pdbx_strand_id
1 'polypeptide(L)'
;MASMITTAEVARWARIDAADPDLAACVDTVNALVTDWHGEQWPPGAHQGAVMLAARYHRRRNSPGGVETFGDSGAAYIPRYDADLDRLLRINAWATPQVG
;
A
#
# COMPACT_ATOMS: atom_id res chain seq x y z
N MET A 1 -10.17 -16.49 -4.18
CA MET A 1 -9.25 -15.43 -4.63
C MET A 1 -8.36 -15.10 -3.44
N ALA A 2 -7.06 -14.90 -3.63
CA ALA A 2 -6.13 -14.74 -2.51
C ALA A 2 -6.47 -13.51 -1.66
N SER A 3 -6.78 -13.73 -0.39
CA SER A 3 -7.35 -12.75 0.54
C SER A 3 -6.33 -11.86 1.24
N MET A 4 -5.02 -12.06 1.02
CA MET A 4 -3.95 -11.32 1.68
C MET A 4 -2.75 -11.17 0.74
N ILE A 5 -2.00 -10.09 0.91
CA ILE A 5 -0.72 -9.84 0.24
C ILE A 5 0.44 -10.40 1.07
N THR A 6 1.53 -10.73 0.40
CA THR A 6 2.76 -11.28 1.02
C THR A 6 3.93 -10.30 0.92
N THR A 7 4.92 -10.46 1.80
CA THR A 7 6.18 -9.69 1.74
C THR A 7 6.91 -9.88 0.41
N ALA A 8 6.90 -11.09 -0.15
CA ALA A 8 7.50 -11.37 -1.46
C ALA A 8 6.84 -10.59 -2.60
N GLU A 9 5.51 -10.47 -2.60
CA GLU A 9 4.78 -9.69 -3.60
C GLU A 9 5.10 -8.20 -3.52
N VAL A 10 5.11 -7.65 -2.30
CA VAL A 10 5.41 -6.23 -2.09
C VAL A 10 6.88 -5.92 -2.36
N ALA A 11 7.82 -6.79 -1.95
CA ALA A 11 9.24 -6.65 -2.23
C ALA A 11 9.51 -6.65 -3.74
N ARG A 12 8.88 -7.56 -4.49
CA ARG A 12 8.97 -7.63 -5.95
C ARG A 12 8.41 -6.37 -6.61
N TRP A 13 7.29 -5.84 -6.14
CA TRP A 13 6.73 -4.59 -6.64
C TRP A 13 7.64 -3.39 -6.35
N ALA A 14 8.12 -3.29 -5.11
CA ALA A 14 8.92 -2.17 -4.63
C ALA A 14 10.39 -2.21 -5.07
N ARG A 15 10.86 -3.36 -5.58
CA ARG A 15 12.25 -3.68 -5.95
C ARG A 15 13.21 -3.58 -4.77
N ILE A 16 12.83 -4.17 -3.64
CA ILE A 16 13.59 -4.22 -2.38
C ILE A 16 13.75 -5.66 -1.90
N ASP A 17 14.53 -5.86 -0.83
CA ASP A 17 14.67 -7.16 -0.18
C ASP A 17 13.39 -7.52 0.61
N ALA A 18 12.96 -8.78 0.49
CA ALA A 18 11.79 -9.32 1.20
C ALA A 18 12.09 -9.65 2.68
N ALA A 19 13.36 -9.74 3.07
CA ALA A 19 13.77 -10.06 4.43
C ALA A 19 13.75 -8.87 5.41
N ASP A 20 13.35 -7.67 4.95
CA ASP A 20 13.25 -6.49 5.79
C ASP A 20 12.11 -6.64 6.83
N PRO A 21 12.39 -6.64 8.15
CA PRO A 21 11.36 -6.79 9.17
C PRO A 21 10.33 -5.64 9.17
N ASP A 22 10.72 -4.44 8.73
CA ASP A 22 9.81 -3.31 8.63
C ASP A 22 8.85 -3.43 7.44
N LEU A 23 9.25 -4.16 6.40
CA LEU A 23 8.34 -4.53 5.30
C LEU A 23 7.27 -5.49 5.80
N ALA A 24 7.62 -6.47 6.62
CA ALA A 24 6.66 -7.41 7.20
C ALA A 24 5.59 -6.67 8.02
N ALA A 25 5.99 -5.73 8.88
CA ALA A 25 5.06 -4.90 9.65
C ALA A 25 4.11 -4.07 8.77
N CYS A 26 4.60 -3.53 7.64
CA CYS A 26 3.76 -2.81 6.67
C CYS A 26 2.74 -3.74 6.01
N VAL A 27 3.15 -4.94 5.62
CA VAL A 27 2.28 -5.95 5.00
C VAL A 27 1.18 -6.40 5.95
N ASP A 28 1.53 -6.71 7.19
CA ASP A 28 0.56 -7.13 8.22
C ASP A 28 -0.47 -6.04 8.49
N THR A 29 0.00 -4.79 8.61
CA THR A 29 -0.87 -3.62 8.82
C THR A 29 -1.84 -3.43 7.66
N VAL A 30 -1.36 -3.53 6.42
CA VAL A 30 -2.21 -3.36 5.24
C VAL A 30 -3.19 -4.52 5.07
N ASN A 31 -2.77 -5.76 5.33
CA ASN A 31 -3.67 -6.91 5.33
C ASN A 31 -4.81 -6.73 6.33
N ALA A 32 -4.50 -6.30 7.56
CA ALA A 32 -5.51 -6.01 8.58
C ALA A 32 -6.45 -4.89 8.13
N LEU A 33 -5.90 -3.79 7.61
CA LEU A 33 -6.68 -2.63 7.18
C LEU A 33 -7.63 -2.92 6.02
N VAL A 34 -7.15 -3.62 4.99
CA VAL A 34 -7.99 -3.94 3.82
C VAL A 34 -9.03 -5.01 4.17
N THR A 35 -8.72 -5.91 5.10
CA THR A 35 -9.69 -6.85 5.66
C THR A 35 -10.75 -6.16 6.50
N ASP A 36 -10.41 -5.11 7.26
CA ASP A 36 -11.40 -4.28 7.97
C ASP A 36 -12.39 -3.61 7.00
N TRP A 37 -11.91 -3.16 5.84
CA TRP A 37 -12.75 -2.52 4.83
C TRP A 37 -13.65 -3.47 4.04
N HIS A 38 -13.16 -4.67 3.69
CA HIS A 38 -13.81 -5.57 2.72
C HIS A 38 -14.17 -6.95 3.28
N GLY A 39 -13.82 -7.25 4.52
CA GLY A 39 -13.83 -8.60 5.07
C GLY A 39 -12.75 -9.50 4.46
N GLU A 40 -12.89 -10.81 4.63
CA GLU A 40 -11.91 -11.79 4.15
C GLU A 40 -11.89 -11.97 2.62
N GLN A 41 -12.85 -11.38 1.89
CA GLN A 41 -13.01 -11.54 0.45
C GLN A 41 -12.81 -10.20 -0.25
N TRP A 42 -11.58 -9.94 -0.66
CA TRP A 42 -11.22 -8.67 -1.28
C TRP A 42 -11.74 -8.57 -2.71
N PRO A 43 -12.20 -7.38 -3.15
CA PRO A 43 -12.62 -7.17 -4.53
C PRO A 43 -11.42 -7.25 -5.50
N PRO A 44 -11.64 -7.51 -6.81
CA PRO A 44 -10.57 -7.77 -7.80
C PRO A 44 -9.47 -6.69 -7.96
N GLY A 45 -9.68 -5.46 -7.46
CA GLY A 45 -8.68 -4.38 -7.45
C GLY A 45 -7.97 -4.17 -6.11
N ALA A 46 -8.56 -4.63 -5.00
CA ALA A 46 -8.04 -4.34 -3.67
C ALA A 46 -6.72 -5.03 -3.39
N HIS A 47 -6.46 -6.20 -3.98
CA HIS A 47 -5.17 -6.88 -3.84
C HIS A 47 -4.02 -6.03 -4.41
N GLN A 48 -4.17 -5.51 -5.63
CA GLN A 48 -3.14 -4.64 -6.24
C GLN A 48 -3.02 -3.31 -5.48
N GLY A 49 -4.15 -2.73 -5.04
CA GLY A 49 -4.15 -1.54 -4.19
C GLY A 49 -3.42 -1.76 -2.86
N ALA A 50 -3.59 -2.92 -2.24
CA ALA A 50 -2.90 -3.31 -1.01
C ALA A 50 -1.39 -3.43 -1.22
N VAL A 51 -0.94 -4.10 -2.29
CA VAL A 51 0.49 -4.19 -2.64
C VAL A 51 1.11 -2.80 -2.78
N MET A 52 0.44 -1.91 -3.52
CA MET A 52 0.89 -0.54 -3.74
C MET A 52 0.90 0.28 -2.45
N LEU A 53 -0.11 0.13 -1.59
CA LEU A 53 -0.21 0.81 -0.30
C LEU A 53 0.90 0.38 0.67
N ALA A 54 1.17 -0.92 0.78
CA ALA A 54 2.22 -1.46 1.65
C ALA A 54 3.61 -0.97 1.21
N ALA A 55 3.91 -1.01 -0.09
CA ALA A 55 5.14 -0.47 -0.64
C ALA A 55 5.30 1.03 -0.36
N ARG A 56 4.19 1.78 -0.42
CA ARG A 56 4.18 3.21 -0.14
C ARG A 56 4.41 3.52 1.34
N TYR A 57 3.83 2.74 2.26
CA TYR A 57 4.08 2.88 3.70
C TYR A 57 5.56 2.61 4.02
N HIS A 58 6.12 1.53 3.47
CA HIS A 58 7.54 1.19 3.65
C HIS A 58 8.45 2.31 3.16
N ARG A 59 8.25 2.85 1.94
CA ARG A 59 9.07 3.94 1.42
C ARG A 59 8.94 5.25 2.21
N ARG A 60 7.73 5.59 2.69
CA ARG A 60 7.49 6.82 3.46
C ARG A 60 8.15 6.82 4.84
N ARG A 61 8.46 5.65 5.41
CA ARG A 61 9.25 5.55 6.65
C ARG A 61 10.60 6.29 6.52
N ASN A 62 11.23 6.19 5.36
CA ASN A 62 12.51 6.85 5.08
C ASN A 62 12.36 8.32 4.70
N SER A 63 11.13 8.84 4.69
CA SER A 63 10.81 10.20 4.28
C SER A 63 9.69 10.83 5.13
N PRO A 64 10.00 11.23 6.39
CA PRO A 64 9.02 11.82 7.30
C PRO A 64 8.34 13.09 6.74
N GLY A 65 9.02 13.82 5.85
CA GLY A 65 8.50 15.01 5.15
C GLY A 65 8.02 14.77 3.71
N GLY A 66 8.10 13.55 3.17
CA GLY A 66 7.80 13.24 1.76
C GLY A 66 8.92 13.59 0.76
N VAL A 67 10.09 14.04 1.24
CA VAL A 67 11.33 14.19 0.48
C VAL A 67 12.21 12.95 0.70
N GLU A 68 12.43 12.16 -0.34
CA GLU A 68 13.47 11.12 -0.34
C GLU A 68 14.74 11.78 -0.89
N THR A 69 15.70 12.10 -0.03
CA THR A 69 16.96 12.74 -0.46
C THR A 69 17.90 11.66 -0.98
N PHE A 70 17.86 11.39 -2.29
CA PHE A 70 18.98 10.74 -2.98
C PHE A 70 19.93 11.85 -3.45
N GLY A 71 21.23 11.70 -3.16
CA GLY A 71 22.25 12.72 -3.51
C GLY A 71 22.26 13.11 -5.00
N ASP A 72 22.78 14.31 -5.26
CA ASP A 72 23.09 15.00 -6.54
C ASP A 72 22.11 14.96 -7.73
N SER A 73 20.99 14.24 -7.64
CA SER A 73 20.00 14.08 -8.71
C SER A 73 18.57 14.36 -8.23
N GLY A 74 18.39 15.48 -7.51
CA GLY A 74 17.07 16.04 -7.20
C GLY A 74 16.22 15.23 -6.21
N ALA A 75 15.30 15.93 -5.52
CA ALA A 75 14.38 15.31 -4.58
C ALA A 75 13.35 14.44 -5.31
N ALA A 76 13.22 13.16 -4.92
CA ALA A 76 12.08 12.34 -5.32
C ALA A 76 10.94 12.55 -4.31
N TYR A 77 9.80 13.07 -4.78
CA TYR A 77 8.63 13.29 -3.94
C TYR A 77 7.72 12.06 -3.96
N ILE A 78 7.44 11.49 -2.79
CA ILE A 78 6.46 10.40 -2.65
C ILE A 78 5.11 11.02 -2.26
N PRO A 79 4.13 11.10 -3.19
CA PRO A 79 2.87 11.77 -2.92
C PRO A 79 2.14 11.21 -1.71
N ARG A 80 1.48 12.11 -0.95
CA ARG A 80 0.64 11.76 0.21
C ARG A 80 -0.73 11.19 -0.18
N TYR A 81 -1.19 11.47 -1.39
CA TYR A 81 -2.47 11.00 -1.88
C TYR A 81 -2.29 10.43 -3.28
N ASP A 82 -2.94 9.30 -3.53
CA ASP A 82 -2.93 8.60 -4.82
C ASP A 82 -4.37 8.21 -5.12
N ALA A 83 -5.01 8.91 -6.06
CA ALA A 83 -6.40 8.69 -6.38
C ALA A 83 -6.65 7.30 -7.00
N ASP A 84 -5.63 6.67 -7.58
CA ASP A 84 -5.75 5.32 -8.14
C ASP A 84 -5.71 4.27 -7.05
N LEU A 85 -4.93 4.48 -5.98
CA LEU A 85 -5.04 3.66 -4.76
C LEU A 85 -6.45 3.73 -4.17
N ASP A 86 -7.04 4.92 -4.06
CA ASP A 86 -8.39 5.08 -3.53
C ASP A 86 -9.43 4.33 -4.38
N ARG A 87 -9.25 4.33 -5.72
CA ARG A 87 -10.12 3.59 -6.67
C ARG A 87 -9.96 2.08 -6.53
N LEU A 88 -8.72 1.60 -6.49
CA LEU A 88 -8.41 0.17 -6.37
C LEU A 88 -8.93 -0.41 -5.06
N LEU A 89 -8.78 0.35 -3.97
CA LEU A 89 -9.22 -0.02 -2.63
C LEU A 89 -10.70 0.27 -2.38
N ARG A 90 -11.37 1.01 -3.27
CA ARG A 90 -12.78 1.43 -3.12
C ARG A 90 -13.04 2.10 -1.77
N ILE A 91 -12.23 3.12 -1.46
CA ILE A 91 -12.32 3.92 -0.23
C ILE A 91 -12.62 5.39 -0.56
N ASN A 92 -12.87 6.20 0.47
CA ASN A 92 -13.17 7.63 0.34
C ASN A 92 -14.31 7.91 -0.65
N ALA A 93 -14.08 8.76 -1.64
CA ALA A 93 -15.04 9.11 -2.68
C ALA A 93 -15.47 7.92 -3.55
N TRP A 94 -14.70 6.82 -3.54
CA TRP A 94 -14.95 5.61 -4.33
C TRP A 94 -15.44 4.43 -3.48
N ALA A 95 -15.82 4.69 -2.23
CA ALA A 95 -16.51 3.70 -1.39
C ALA A 95 -17.82 3.26 -2.04
N THR A 96 -18.12 1.96 -1.95
CA THR A 96 -19.39 1.43 -2.47
C THR A 96 -20.55 1.97 -1.61
N PRO A 97 -21.55 2.65 -2.20
CA PRO A 97 -22.67 3.20 -1.44
C PRO A 97 -23.35 2.11 -0.61
N GLN A 98 -23.53 2.37 0.68
CA GLN A 98 -24.33 1.52 1.55
C GLN A 98 -25.73 2.13 1.61
N VAL A 99 -26.76 1.35 1.25
CA VAL A 99 -28.15 1.70 1.54
C VAL A 99 -28.48 1.15 2.93
N GLY A 100 -28.88 2.04 3.82
CA GLY A 100 -29.35 1.73 5.18
C GLY A 100 -30.75 2.26 5.37
#